data_AF-A0A958RTY8-F1
#
_entry.id   AF-A0A958RTY8-F1
#
_cell.length_a   1.000
_cell.length_b   1.000
_cell.length_c   1.000
_cell.angle_alpha   90.00
_cell.angle_beta   90.00
_cell.angle_gamma   90.00
#
_symmetry.space_group_name_H-M   'P 1'
#
loop_
_entity.id
_entity.type
_entity.pdbx_description
1 polymer ?
#
loop_
_entity_poly.entity_id
_entity_poly.type
_entity_poly.pdbx_seq_one_letter_code
_entity_poly.pdbx_strand_id
1 'polypeptide(L)'
;MEHIVSFVSKATGLKSEKRDETETHVSQTTDGKGISVHCTDLKEVIVREDSLGKEFIQVNFLDGRKILFTDTLIGFKPQATPGLDLSHLPRVVTTPDLLSVFEATEEAISTNAPHSEIETLKSVFQAILTGGENIGFDLSEEKNWFVRLTSFRGSA
;
A
#
# COMPACT_ATOMS: atom_id res chain seq x y z
N MET A 1 -19.51 6.87 5.31
CA MET A 1 -19.02 5.78 6.18
C MET A 1 -19.78 4.48 5.96
N GLU A 2 -21.11 4.49 5.98
CA GLU A 2 -21.94 3.29 5.81
C GLU A 2 -21.58 2.42 4.60
N HIS A 3 -21.26 3.04 3.46
CA HIS A 3 -20.85 2.32 2.25
C HIS A 3 -19.53 1.55 2.43
N ILE A 4 -18.57 2.12 3.16
CA ILE A 4 -17.28 1.46 3.45
C ILE A 4 -17.53 0.24 4.33
N VAL A 5 -18.27 0.42 5.44
CA VAL A 5 -18.60 -0.67 6.36
C VAL A 5 -19.41 -1.76 5.67
N SER A 6 -20.39 -1.41 4.84
CA SER A 6 -21.23 -2.37 4.11
C SER A 6 -20.46 -3.16 3.06
N PHE A 7 -19.47 -2.54 2.41
CA PHE A 7 -18.58 -3.23 1.49
C PHE A 7 -17.64 -4.18 2.26
N VAL A 8 -16.95 -3.67 3.28
CA VAL A 8 -15.98 -4.46 4.07
C VAL A 8 -16.65 -5.62 4.80
N SER A 9 -17.92 -5.49 5.23
CA SER A 9 -18.64 -6.60 5.88
C SER A 9 -18.93 -7.78 4.95
N LYS A 10 -18.83 -7.59 3.64
CA LYS A 10 -18.99 -8.64 2.61
C LYS A 10 -17.66 -9.13 2.07
N ALA A 11 -16.60 -8.36 2.26
CA ALA A 11 -15.27 -8.66 1.78
C ALA A 11 -14.69 -9.89 2.50
N THR A 12 -13.98 -10.74 1.77
CA THR A 12 -13.41 -11.98 2.33
C THR A 12 -12.08 -11.76 3.06
N GLY A 13 -11.29 -10.77 2.62
CA GLY A 13 -9.97 -10.49 3.18
C GLY A 13 -9.85 -9.17 3.93
N LEU A 14 -10.95 -8.43 4.10
CA LEU A 14 -10.97 -7.20 4.90
C LEU A 14 -11.82 -7.38 6.16
N LYS A 15 -11.45 -6.67 7.22
CA LYS A 15 -12.21 -6.56 8.46
C LYS A 15 -12.40 -5.10 8.80
N SER A 16 -13.60 -4.72 9.25
CA SER A 16 -13.89 -3.39 9.77
C SER A 16 -14.19 -3.47 11.27
N GLU A 17 -13.56 -2.60 12.05
CA GLU A 17 -13.86 -2.37 13.45
C GLU A 17 -14.25 -0.90 13.63
N LYS A 18 -15.45 -0.66 14.14
CA LYS A 18 -15.91 0.69 14.47
C LYS A 18 -15.27 1.10 15.80
N ARG A 19 -14.42 2.14 15.78
CA ARG A 19 -13.76 2.65 17.01
C ARG A 19 -14.65 3.66 17.72
N ASP A 20 -15.28 4.56 16.96
CA ASP A 20 -16.29 5.49 17.46
C ASP A 20 -17.34 5.82 16.37
N GLU A 21 -18.19 6.83 16.57
CA GLU A 21 -19.22 7.23 15.60
C GLU A 21 -18.66 7.78 14.28
N THR A 22 -17.42 8.28 14.31
CA THR A 22 -16.75 8.99 13.23
C THR A 22 -15.57 8.22 12.63
N GLU A 23 -15.03 7.23 13.33
CA GLU A 23 -13.85 6.47 12.93
C GLU A 23 -14.18 4.99 12.73
N THR A 24 -13.75 4.47 11.58
CA THR A 24 -13.74 3.03 11.29
C THR A 24 -12.32 2.61 10.96
N HIS A 25 -11.82 1.61 11.68
CA HIS A 25 -10.57 0.94 11.36
C HIS A 25 -10.84 -0.20 10.37
N VAL A 26 -10.07 -0.26 9.29
CA VAL A 26 -10.16 -1.34 8.28
C VAL A 26 -8.82 -2.03 8.19
N SER A 27 -8.78 -3.34 8.39
CA SER A 27 -7.57 -4.16 8.34
C SER A 27 -7.67 -5.31 7.34
N GLN A 28 -6.52 -5.72 6.82
CA GLN A 28 -6.35 -6.82 5.88
C GLN A 28 -6.06 -8.10 6.65
N THR A 29 -6.69 -9.21 6.28
CA THR A 29 -6.43 -10.52 6.90
C THR A 29 -5.10 -11.12 6.44
N THR A 30 -4.60 -10.69 5.27
CA THR A 30 -3.37 -11.21 4.66
C THR A 30 -2.12 -10.92 5.49
N ASP A 31 -1.98 -9.69 6.00
CA ASP A 31 -0.80 -9.23 6.73
C ASP A 31 -1.12 -8.52 8.05
N GLY A 32 -2.41 -8.39 8.39
CA GLY A 32 -2.87 -7.73 9.60
C GLY A 32 -2.77 -6.20 9.55
N LYS A 33 -2.24 -5.61 8.47
CA LYS A 33 -2.09 -4.16 8.35
C LYS A 33 -3.45 -3.51 8.13
N GLY A 34 -3.63 -2.29 8.62
CA GLY A 34 -4.88 -1.57 8.48
C GLY A 34 -4.70 -0.07 8.55
N ILE A 35 -5.78 0.62 8.22
CA ILE A 35 -5.87 2.08 8.23
C ILE A 35 -7.12 2.50 9.00
N SER A 36 -7.07 3.68 9.61
CA SER A 36 -8.24 4.33 10.18
C SER A 36 -8.81 5.35 9.20
N VAL A 37 -10.12 5.30 9.02
CA VAL A 37 -10.86 6.23 8.16
C VAL A 37 -11.79 7.06 9.04
N HIS A 38 -11.59 8.38 9.04
CA HIS A 38 -12.48 9.31 9.72
C HIS A 38 -13.53 9.87 8.75
N CYS A 39 -14.79 9.94 9.19
CA CYS A 39 -15.90 10.53 8.44
C CYS A 39 -15.60 11.96 7.97
N THR A 40 -14.87 12.72 8.77
CA THR A 40 -14.50 14.12 8.49
C THR A 40 -13.52 14.26 7.34
N ASP A 41 -12.75 13.22 7.04
CA ASP A 41 -11.71 13.26 6.01
C ASP A 41 -12.24 12.77 4.66
N LEU A 42 -13.45 12.22 4.63
CA LEU A 42 -14.06 11.64 3.43
C LEU A 42 -14.62 12.72 2.52
N LYS A 43 -14.18 12.68 1.26
CA LYS A 43 -14.77 13.47 0.17
C LYS A 43 -15.89 12.70 -0.53
N GLU A 44 -15.61 11.45 -0.91
CA GLU A 44 -16.52 10.64 -1.72
C GLU A 44 -16.16 9.15 -1.62
N VAL A 45 -17.15 8.27 -1.70
CA VAL A 45 -16.96 6.82 -1.82
C VAL A 45 -17.65 6.37 -3.10
N ILE A 46 -16.88 5.79 -4.02
CA ILE A 46 -17.35 5.40 -5.35
C ILE A 46 -17.26 3.89 -5.48
N VAL A 47 -18.37 3.23 -5.80
CA VAL A 47 -18.38 1.80 -6.14
C VAL A 47 -17.96 1.64 -7.61
N ARG A 48 -17.08 0.67 -7.88
CA ARG A 48 -16.57 0.36 -9.20
C ARG A 48 -16.51 -1.15 -9.39
N GLU A 49 -16.39 -1.56 -10.64
CA GLU A 49 -16.13 -2.94 -11.03
C GLU A 49 -14.83 -2.98 -11.83
N ASP A 50 -14.03 -4.02 -11.61
CA ASP A 50 -12.85 -4.29 -12.43
C ASP A 50 -13.24 -4.93 -13.77
N SER A 51 -12.25 -5.23 -14.61
CA SER A 51 -12.47 -5.87 -15.92
C SER A 51 -13.06 -7.28 -15.84
N LEU A 52 -13.07 -7.89 -14.65
CA LEU A 52 -13.63 -9.22 -14.38
C LEU A 52 -15.01 -9.13 -13.71
N GLY A 53 -15.56 -7.93 -13.55
CA GLY A 53 -16.84 -7.69 -12.87
C GLY A 53 -16.76 -7.81 -11.35
N LYS A 54 -15.56 -7.80 -10.76
CA LYS A 54 -15.41 -7.79 -9.30
C LYS A 54 -15.56 -6.37 -8.78
N GLU A 55 -16.46 -6.22 -7.82
CA GLU A 55 -16.70 -4.94 -7.15
C GLU A 55 -15.50 -4.54 -6.28
N PHE A 56 -15.15 -3.25 -6.33
CA PHE A 56 -14.25 -2.60 -5.39
C PHE A 56 -14.75 -1.18 -5.12
N ILE A 57 -14.40 -0.61 -3.97
CA ILE A 57 -14.74 0.79 -3.67
C ILE A 57 -13.50 1.66 -3.69
N GLN A 58 -13.61 2.84 -4.31
CA GLN A 58 -12.62 3.89 -4.27
C GLN A 58 -13.06 4.94 -3.24
N VAL A 59 -12.22 5.17 -2.24
CA VAL A 59 -12.43 6.17 -1.20
C VAL A 59 -11.54 7.37 -1.49
N ASN A 60 -12.19 8.51 -1.75
CA ASN A 60 -11.53 9.79 -1.98
C ASN A 60 -11.56 10.61 -0.69
N PHE A 61 -10.42 11.17 -0.32
CA PHE A 61 -10.27 12.01 0.86
C PHE A 61 -10.25 13.50 0.48
N LEU A 62 -10.56 14.38 1.44
CA LEU A 62 -10.60 15.82 1.25
C LEU A 62 -9.23 16.41 0.89
N ASP A 63 -8.15 15.81 1.42
CA ASP A 63 -6.75 16.15 1.12
C ASP A 63 -6.25 15.64 -0.24
N GLY A 64 -7.10 14.96 -1.00
CA GLY A 64 -6.78 14.42 -2.31
C GLY A 64 -6.18 13.01 -2.30
N ARG A 65 -5.94 12.40 -1.13
CA ARG A 65 -5.58 10.99 -1.03
C ARG A 65 -6.70 10.11 -1.60
N LYS A 66 -6.33 8.94 -2.10
CA LYS A 66 -7.24 7.95 -2.65
C LYS A 66 -6.82 6.56 -2.23
N ILE A 67 -7.79 5.76 -1.83
CA ILE A 67 -7.61 4.38 -1.39
C ILE A 67 -8.62 3.52 -2.11
N LEU A 68 -8.24 2.29 -2.46
CA LEU A 68 -9.11 1.30 -3.07
C LEU A 68 -9.31 0.16 -2.09
N PHE A 69 -10.54 -0.14 -1.69
CA PHE A 69 -10.84 -1.39 -0.98
C PHE A 69 -11.32 -2.41 -2.00
N THR A 70 -10.59 -3.51 -2.13
CA THR A 70 -11.01 -4.69 -2.90
C THR A 70 -11.59 -5.74 -1.95
N ASP A 71 -11.99 -6.89 -2.48
CA ASP A 71 -12.44 -8.02 -1.65
C ASP A 71 -11.40 -8.49 -0.63
N THR A 72 -10.10 -8.30 -0.91
CA THR A 72 -9.03 -8.88 -0.09
C THR A 72 -8.00 -7.89 0.42
N LEU A 73 -7.76 -6.78 -0.30
CA LEU A 73 -6.63 -5.89 -0.03
C LEU A 73 -7.04 -4.43 -0.09
N ILE A 74 -6.19 -3.59 0.49
CA ILE A 74 -6.29 -2.14 0.44
C ILE A 74 -5.23 -1.65 -0.54
N GLY A 75 -5.67 -1.13 -1.68
CA GLY A 75 -4.83 -0.54 -2.71
C GLY A 75 -4.60 0.95 -2.49
N PHE A 76 -3.38 1.41 -2.76
CA PHE A 76 -2.99 2.81 -2.67
C PHE A 76 -2.01 3.19 -3.77
N LYS A 77 -1.82 4.50 -3.97
CA LYS A 77 -0.86 5.00 -4.96
C LYS A 77 0.54 5.06 -4.34
N PRO A 78 1.58 4.48 -4.97
CA PRO A 78 2.95 4.68 -4.49
C PRO A 78 3.34 6.16 -4.61
N GLN A 79 4.18 6.63 -3.68
CA GLN A 79 4.68 8.00 -3.71
C GLN A 79 5.68 8.17 -4.85
N ALA A 80 5.62 9.30 -5.54
CA ALA A 80 6.62 9.65 -6.54
C ALA A 80 8.01 9.82 -5.88
N THR A 81 8.97 9.00 -6.28
CA THR A 81 10.37 9.10 -5.83
C THR A 81 11.20 9.75 -6.94
N PRO A 82 12.01 10.79 -6.64
CA PRO A 82 12.91 11.39 -7.63
C PRO A 82 13.84 10.36 -8.25
N GLY A 83 13.97 10.37 -9.58
CA GLY A 83 14.84 9.43 -10.31
C GLY A 83 14.22 8.06 -10.59
N LEU A 84 13.03 7.76 -10.05
CA LEU A 84 12.28 6.56 -10.39
C LEU A 84 11.27 6.86 -11.51
N ASP A 85 11.36 6.13 -12.62
CA ASP A 85 10.34 6.21 -13.66
C ASP A 85 9.06 5.48 -13.22
N LEU A 86 8.10 6.26 -12.75
CA LEU A 86 6.80 5.77 -12.32
C LEU A 86 5.96 5.18 -13.45
N SER A 87 6.35 5.36 -14.72
CA SER A 87 5.67 4.72 -15.85
C SER A 87 5.77 3.19 -15.82
N HIS A 88 6.80 2.67 -15.15
CA HIS A 88 7.04 1.24 -14.96
C HIS A 88 6.43 0.67 -13.69
N LEU A 89 5.88 1.53 -12.82
CA LEU A 89 5.22 1.09 -11.60
C LEU A 89 3.71 0.91 -11.80
N PRO A 90 3.11 -0.12 -11.16
CA PRO A 90 1.67 -0.19 -11.03
C PRO A 90 1.10 1.11 -10.47
N ARG A 91 0.01 1.59 -11.07
CA ARG A 91 -0.67 2.83 -10.61
C ARG A 91 -1.23 2.69 -9.19
N VAL A 92 -1.49 1.45 -8.77
CA VAL A 92 -2.01 1.06 -7.47
C VAL A 92 -1.18 -0.15 -7.00
N VAL A 93 -0.75 -0.10 -5.74
CA VAL A 93 0.02 -1.14 -5.04
C VAL A 93 -0.65 -1.43 -3.70
N THR A 94 -0.19 -2.46 -3.00
CA THR A 94 -0.70 -2.97 -1.73
C THR A 94 0.46 -3.27 -0.77
N THR A 95 0.18 -3.44 0.52
CA THR A 95 1.21 -3.73 1.53
C THR A 95 1.98 -5.04 1.27
N PRO A 96 1.39 -6.14 0.76
CA PRO A 96 2.16 -7.33 0.36
C PRO A 96 3.24 -7.07 -0.71
N ASP A 97 3.07 -6.05 -1.55
CA ASP A 97 4.07 -5.71 -2.58
C ASP A 97 5.41 -5.29 -1.95
N LEU A 98 5.43 -4.80 -0.70
CA LEU A 98 6.67 -4.50 0.02
C LEU A 98 7.50 -5.76 0.25
N LEU A 99 6.88 -6.86 0.67
CA LEU A 99 7.59 -8.12 0.89
C LEU A 99 8.17 -8.64 -0.43
N SER A 100 7.38 -8.64 -1.50
CA SER A 100 7.84 -9.11 -2.82
C SER A 100 9.01 -8.27 -3.35
N VAL A 101 8.97 -6.94 -3.19
CA VAL A 101 10.08 -6.08 -3.61
C VAL A 101 11.30 -6.27 -2.71
N PHE A 102 11.11 -6.49 -1.41
CA PHE A 102 12.20 -6.79 -0.48
C PHE A 102 12.93 -8.07 -0.88
N GLU A 103 12.20 -9.18 -1.07
CA GLU A 103 12.75 -10.47 -1.49
C GLU A 103 13.50 -10.36 -2.82
N ALA A 104 12.92 -9.68 -3.81
CA ALA A 104 13.58 -9.42 -5.09
C ALA A 104 14.87 -8.60 -4.92
N THR A 105 14.91 -7.66 -3.98
CA THR A 105 16.12 -6.88 -3.69
C THR A 105 17.20 -7.75 -3.04
N GLU A 106 16.84 -8.61 -2.09
CA GLU A 106 17.78 -9.54 -1.46
C GLU A 106 18.36 -10.54 -2.46
N GLU A 107 17.53 -11.06 -3.38
CA GLU A 107 17.97 -11.93 -4.47
C GLU A 107 18.94 -11.20 -5.42
N ALA A 108 18.62 -9.97 -5.83
CA ALA A 108 19.49 -9.16 -6.67
C ALA A 108 20.85 -8.88 -6.02
N ILE A 109 20.87 -8.60 -4.70
CA ILE A 109 22.12 -8.45 -3.94
C ILE A 109 22.89 -9.77 -3.89
N SER A 110 22.22 -10.88 -3.60
CA SER A 110 22.84 -12.20 -3.45
C SER A 110 23.44 -12.73 -4.77
N THR A 111 22.84 -12.36 -5.90
CA THR A 111 23.29 -12.74 -7.25
C THR A 111 24.28 -11.76 -7.87
N ASN A 112 24.70 -10.71 -7.13
CA ASN A 112 25.52 -9.61 -7.64
C ASN A 112 24.94 -8.98 -8.92
N ALA A 113 23.63 -8.74 -8.94
CA ALA A 113 22.96 -8.02 -10.00
C ALA A 113 23.57 -6.60 -10.18
N PRO A 114 23.41 -5.97 -11.35
CA PRO A 114 23.90 -4.62 -11.59
C PRO A 114 23.43 -3.63 -10.52
N HIS A 115 24.33 -2.76 -10.05
CA HIS A 115 24.01 -1.80 -8.98
C HIS A 115 22.78 -0.93 -9.31
N SER A 116 22.60 -0.54 -10.58
CA SER A 116 21.43 0.22 -11.05
C SER A 116 20.10 -0.51 -10.85
N GLU A 117 20.09 -1.84 -10.96
CA GLU A 117 18.90 -2.65 -10.73
C GLU A 117 18.54 -2.67 -9.25
N ILE A 118 19.54 -2.88 -8.38
CA ILE A 118 19.36 -2.85 -6.92
C ILE A 118 18.84 -1.48 -6.46
N GLU A 119 19.40 -0.38 -6.98
CA GLU A 119 18.94 0.97 -6.63
C GLU A 119 17.52 1.27 -7.16
N THR A 120 17.14 0.67 -8.30
CA THR A 120 15.77 0.74 -8.81
C THR A 120 14.82 0.03 -7.84
N LEU A 121 15.13 -1.21 -7.43
CA LEU A 121 14.29 -1.97 -6.49
C LEU A 121 14.16 -1.26 -5.13
N LYS A 122 15.24 -0.69 -4.60
CA LYS A 122 15.20 0.15 -3.39
C LYS A 122 14.28 1.36 -3.57
N SER A 123 14.37 2.03 -4.71
CA SER A 123 13.52 3.19 -5.01
C SER A 123 12.05 2.81 -5.10
N VAL A 124 11.74 1.64 -5.69
CA VAL A 124 10.38 1.07 -5.72
C VAL A 124 9.89 0.77 -4.30
N PHE A 125 10.70 0.09 -3.49
CA PHE A 125 10.37 -0.20 -2.09
C PHE A 125 10.03 1.09 -1.33
N GLN A 126 10.88 2.12 -1.46
CA GLN A 126 10.68 3.41 -0.81
C GLN A 126 9.41 4.13 -1.30
N ALA A 127 9.09 4.05 -2.59
CA ALA A 127 7.88 4.62 -3.17
C ALA A 127 6.62 3.98 -2.59
N ILE A 128 6.59 2.65 -2.49
CA ILE A 128 5.46 1.90 -1.90
C ILE A 128 5.36 2.22 -0.41
N LEU A 129 6.49 2.16 0.31
CA LEU A 129 6.55 2.43 1.75
C LEU A 129 5.97 3.81 2.07
N THR A 130 6.48 4.85 1.41
CA THR A 130 6.03 6.23 1.63
C THR A 130 4.56 6.42 1.23
N GLY A 131 4.12 5.77 0.15
CA GLY A 131 2.72 5.81 -0.28
C GLY A 131 1.76 5.19 0.74
N GLY A 132 2.16 4.06 1.34
CA GLY A 132 1.38 3.35 2.35
C GLY A 132 1.28 4.15 3.65
N GLU A 133 2.38 4.76 4.10
CA GLU A 133 2.34 5.63 5.27
C GLU A 133 1.49 6.87 5.07
N ASN A 134 1.53 7.47 3.88
CA ASN A 134 0.72 8.63 3.55
C ASN A 134 -0.78 8.35 3.66
N ILE A 135 -1.23 7.12 3.43
CA ILE A 135 -2.63 6.73 3.61
C ILE A 135 -2.97 6.20 5.01
N GLY A 136 -1.98 6.10 5.89
CA GLY A 136 -2.17 5.77 7.30
C GLY A 136 -1.81 4.35 7.72
N PHE A 137 -1.10 3.58 6.89
CA PHE A 137 -0.54 2.30 7.34
C PHE A 137 0.62 2.52 8.32
N ASP A 138 0.67 1.69 9.37
CA ASP A 138 1.88 1.53 10.18
C ASP A 138 2.84 0.55 9.50
N LEU A 139 3.89 1.11 8.89
CA LEU A 139 4.92 0.38 8.17
C LEU A 139 6.29 0.47 8.87
N SER A 140 6.28 0.55 10.20
CA SER A 140 7.49 0.64 11.02
C SER A 140 8.43 -0.56 10.86
N GLU A 141 7.89 -1.76 10.63
CA GLU A 141 8.69 -2.97 10.40
C GLU A 141 9.36 -2.94 9.03
N GLU A 142 8.61 -2.55 7.99
CA GLU A 142 9.07 -2.44 6.61
C GLU A 142 10.09 -1.30 6.44
N LYS A 143 9.95 -0.23 7.23
CA LYS A 143 11.00 0.79 7.40
C LYS A 143 12.31 0.18 7.88
N ASN A 144 12.27 -0.73 8.86
CA ASN A 144 13.48 -1.39 9.34
C ASN A 144 14.08 -2.33 8.27
N TRP A 145 13.25 -2.96 7.43
CA TRP A 145 13.73 -3.73 6.28
C TRP A 145 14.48 -2.83 5.29
N PHE A 146 13.94 -1.65 4.99
CA PHE A 146 14.60 -0.68 4.11
C PHE A 146 15.95 -0.19 4.65
N VAL A 147 16.05 0.05 5.97
CA VAL A 147 17.32 0.42 6.62
C VAL A 147 18.36 -0.69 6.43
N ARG A 148 17.97 -1.96 6.48
CA ARG A 148 18.88 -3.09 6.21
C ARG A 148 19.36 -3.09 4.76
N LEU A 149 18.44 -2.92 3.80
CA LEU A 149 18.77 -2.86 2.38
C LEU A 149 19.73 -1.71 2.03
N THR A 150 19.57 -0.56 2.68
CA THR A 150 20.47 0.61 2.47
C THR A 150 21.81 0.46 3.16
N SER A 151 21.89 -0.35 4.22
CA SER A 151 23.14 -0.67 4.92
C SER A 151 24.04 -1.64 4.14
N PHE A 152 23.48 -2.41 3.20
CA PHE A 152 24.25 -3.12 2.18
C PHE A 152 24.86 -2.12 1.18
N ARG A 153 25.89 -1.40 1.62
CA ARG A 153 26.87 -0.82 0.72
C ARG A 153 27.81 -1.95 0.31
N GLY A 154 27.68 -2.39 -0.93
CA GLY A 154 28.62 -3.34 -1.51
C GLY A 154 30.04 -2.86 -1.26
N SER A 155 30.86 -3.74 -0.71
CA SER A 155 32.31 -3.64 -0.73
C SER A 155 32.71 -3.45 -2.20
N ALA A 156 33.09 -2.22 -2.56
CA ALA A 156 33.72 -1.92 -3.84
C ALA A 156 35.15 -2.48 -3.86
#